data_AF-A0A2S6WH97-F1
#
_entry.id   AF-A0A2S6WH97-F1
#
_cell.length_a   1.000
_cell.length_b   1.000
_cell.length_c   1.000
_cell.angle_alpha   90.00
_cell.angle_beta   90.00
_cell.angle_gamma   90.00
#
_symmetry.space_group_name_H-M   'P 1'
#
loop_
_entity.id
_entity.type
_entity.pdbx_description
1 polymer ?
#
loop_
_entity_poly.entity_id
_entity_poly.type
_entity_poly.pdbx_seq_one_letter_code
_entity_poly.pdbx_strand_id
1 'polypeptide(L)'
;MPEKNVHDEDVRAAIERPDTGDGPGTDNLDDLPESDFVGFAEDDAETGPQATATITYDCPVANFIDELSATGHVTHTSYQKTSVTLHHNAGRLSHQGVLDVWKVRPASAHFDVDAAGAVAQYVKVNEYAWAVGNTAGNQSSISIEMANATLAPNWTVGEVTWKNAARLAGWLFAKVIGECPSRSNLFYHHHWSSTVCAGPYMDQIYDEVLAAAQVAYDHFKDAHPALRPDAEPVPVERQR
;
A
#
# COMPACT_ATOMS: atom_id res chain seq x y z
N MET A 1 22.65 -29.75 -1.61
CA MET A 1 22.96 -28.34 -1.30
C MET A 1 21.74 -27.78 -0.60
N PRO A 2 21.85 -26.99 0.48
CA PRO A 2 20.65 -26.38 1.06
C PRO A 2 20.05 -25.46 -0.02
N GLU A 3 18.76 -25.58 -0.26
CA GLU A 3 18.02 -24.64 -1.10
C GLU A 3 18.27 -23.24 -0.53
N LYS A 4 18.96 -22.39 -1.28
CA LYS A 4 19.09 -20.99 -0.93
C LYS A 4 17.67 -20.42 -0.93
N ASN A 5 17.26 -19.87 0.22
CA ASN A 5 15.94 -19.26 0.35
C ASN A 5 15.86 -18.07 -0.61
N VAL A 6 15.19 -18.26 -1.75
CA VAL A 6 15.12 -17.28 -2.85
C VAL A 6 14.54 -15.94 -2.36
N HIS A 7 13.68 -15.99 -1.33
CA HIS A 7 13.14 -14.79 -0.69
C HIS A 7 14.23 -13.96 0.01
N ASP A 8 15.20 -14.59 0.68
CA ASP A 8 16.27 -13.88 1.39
C ASP A 8 17.27 -13.24 0.42
N GLU A 9 17.53 -13.88 -0.73
CA GLU A 9 18.38 -13.31 -1.78
C GLU A 9 17.71 -12.10 -2.44
N ASP A 10 16.40 -12.15 -2.70
CA ASP A 10 15.66 -11.04 -3.29
C ASP A 10 15.54 -9.85 -2.32
N VAL A 11 15.32 -10.10 -1.01
CA VAL A 11 15.34 -9.05 0.03
C VAL A 11 16.72 -8.41 0.10
N ARG A 12 17.78 -9.21 0.15
CA ARG A 12 19.15 -8.69 0.17
C ARG A 12 19.46 -7.86 -1.08
N ALA A 13 19.10 -8.35 -2.25
CA ALA A 13 19.27 -7.62 -3.50
C ALA A 13 18.42 -6.35 -3.57
N ALA A 14 17.23 -6.35 -2.96
CA ALA A 14 16.42 -5.15 -2.80
C ALA A 14 17.12 -4.15 -1.88
N ILE A 15 17.71 -4.58 -0.75
CA ILE A 15 18.47 -3.72 0.19
C ILE A 15 19.78 -3.17 -0.41
N GLU A 16 20.41 -3.87 -1.34
CA GLU A 16 21.70 -3.46 -1.95
C GLU A 16 21.53 -2.58 -3.21
N ARG A 17 20.32 -2.45 -3.77
CA ARG A 17 20.08 -1.73 -5.04
C ARG A 17 20.20 -0.20 -4.93
N PRO A 18 21.03 0.48 -5.73
CA PRO A 18 21.11 1.94 -5.67
C PRO A 18 19.75 2.59 -5.99
N ASP A 19 19.45 3.64 -5.23
CA ASP A 19 18.31 4.57 -5.27
C ASP A 19 17.18 4.25 -6.30
N THR A 20 16.01 3.85 -5.80
CA THR A 20 14.86 3.39 -6.58
C THR A 20 13.95 4.51 -7.10
N GLY A 21 14.29 5.78 -6.83
CA GLY A 21 13.41 6.91 -7.13
C GLY A 21 12.21 6.98 -6.17
N ASP A 22 12.28 6.27 -5.05
CA ASP A 22 11.36 6.37 -3.92
C ASP A 22 11.91 7.39 -2.91
N GLY A 23 11.08 7.80 -1.94
CA GLY A 23 11.51 8.71 -0.89
C GLY A 23 10.55 9.88 -0.68
N PRO A 24 10.89 10.80 0.24
CA PRO A 24 10.02 11.90 0.65
C PRO A 24 9.84 12.99 -0.43
N GLY A 25 10.34 12.79 -1.66
CA GLY A 25 10.36 13.82 -2.70
C GLY A 25 11.50 14.82 -2.49
N THR A 26 12.18 15.20 -3.57
CA THR A 26 13.22 16.24 -3.58
C THR A 26 12.86 17.41 -4.49
N ASP A 27 11.64 17.40 -5.04
CA ASP A 27 11.14 18.33 -6.04
C ASP A 27 10.76 19.71 -5.48
N ASN A 28 10.74 19.87 -4.15
CA ASN A 28 10.40 21.12 -3.45
C ASN A 28 11.45 21.50 -2.40
N LEU A 29 12.74 21.56 -2.76
CA LEU A 29 13.79 22.05 -1.84
C LEU A 29 13.69 23.56 -1.53
N ASP A 30 12.81 24.31 -2.20
CA ASP A 30 12.69 25.77 -2.03
C ASP A 30 11.49 26.23 -1.17
N ASP A 31 10.58 25.34 -0.73
CA ASP A 31 9.31 25.74 -0.08
C ASP A 31 8.94 24.93 1.19
N LEU A 32 9.92 24.32 1.87
CA LEU A 32 9.65 23.83 3.22
C LEU A 32 9.71 25.01 4.19
N PRO A 33 8.64 25.34 4.95
CA PRO A 33 8.76 26.28 6.04
C PRO A 33 9.77 25.71 7.05
N GLU A 34 10.88 26.42 7.23
CA GLU A 34 11.77 26.17 8.36
C GLU A 34 10.99 26.42 9.65
N SER A 35 11.03 25.44 10.55
CA SER A 35 10.50 25.45 11.92
C SER A 35 8.97 25.32 12.09
N ASP A 36 8.58 24.20 12.70
CA ASP A 36 7.68 24.19 13.86
C ASP A 36 7.91 22.90 14.67
N PHE A 37 9.04 22.86 15.39
CA PHE A 37 9.20 21.97 16.54
C PHE A 37 8.55 22.65 17.74
N VAL A 38 7.25 22.44 17.92
CA VAL A 38 6.55 22.86 19.14
C VAL A 38 6.06 21.61 19.83
N GLY A 39 6.81 21.21 20.86
CA GLY A 39 6.40 20.17 21.78
C GLY A 39 5.20 20.65 22.59
N PHE A 40 4.09 19.92 22.50
CA PHE A 40 3.05 19.94 23.49
C PHE A 40 2.90 18.53 24.03
N ALA A 41 3.30 18.37 25.28
CA ALA A 41 2.89 17.25 26.11
C ALA A 41 1.50 17.60 26.65
N GLU A 42 0.52 16.73 26.43
CA GLU A 42 -0.59 16.56 27.36
C GLU A 42 -0.82 15.08 27.64
N ASP A 43 -1.07 14.87 28.93
CA ASP A 43 -1.32 13.66 29.70
C ASP A 43 -2.75 13.19 29.42
N ASP A 44 -2.96 11.89 29.17
CA ASP A 44 -4.18 11.20 29.63
C ASP A 44 -4.17 9.69 29.37
N ALA A 45 -4.43 8.98 30.48
CA ALA A 45 -5.07 7.67 30.64
C ALA A 45 -4.50 6.43 29.92
N GLU A 46 -3.90 5.56 30.75
CA GLU A 46 -3.57 4.15 30.46
C GLU A 46 -4.76 3.37 29.88
N THR A 47 -4.80 3.29 28.55
CA THR A 47 -5.09 2.03 27.85
C THR A 47 -3.77 1.62 27.22
N GLY A 48 -3.29 0.40 27.48
CA GLY A 48 -2.06 -0.08 26.83
C GLY A 48 -2.18 0.11 25.31
N PRO A 49 -1.11 0.46 24.60
CA PRO A 49 -1.20 0.87 23.20
C PRO A 49 -1.87 -0.23 22.38
N GLN A 50 -3.09 0.04 21.91
CA GLN A 50 -3.80 -0.84 21.01
C GLN A 50 -3.15 -0.70 19.63
N ALA A 51 -2.82 -1.83 19.00
CA ALA A 51 -2.23 -1.83 17.67
C ALA A 51 -3.09 -1.05 16.68
N THR A 52 -2.47 -0.22 15.85
CA THR A 52 -3.17 0.60 14.85
C THR A 52 -3.97 -0.30 13.93
N ALA A 53 -5.29 -0.06 13.80
CA ALA A 53 -6.14 -0.89 12.96
C ALA A 53 -5.87 -0.69 11.45
N THR A 54 -5.94 -1.77 10.68
CA THR A 54 -5.92 -1.74 9.21
C THR A 54 -7.28 -1.32 8.65
N ILE A 55 -7.35 -1.08 7.34
CA ILE A 55 -8.61 -0.81 6.64
C ILE A 55 -9.63 -1.94 6.86
N THR A 56 -10.92 -1.58 6.91
CA THR A 56 -12.02 -2.55 6.92
C THR A 56 -12.27 -3.08 5.51
N TYR A 57 -11.37 -3.95 5.07
CA TYR A 57 -11.44 -4.63 3.79
C TYR A 57 -12.16 -5.98 3.93
N ASP A 58 -12.71 -6.49 2.84
CA ASP A 58 -13.47 -7.75 2.83
C ASP A 58 -12.57 -9.00 2.74
N CYS A 59 -11.27 -8.80 2.51
CA CYS A 59 -10.24 -9.81 2.69
C CYS A 59 -9.35 -9.48 3.90
N PRO A 60 -8.72 -10.49 4.54
CA PRO A 60 -7.73 -10.24 5.58
C PRO A 60 -6.60 -9.32 5.09
N VAL A 61 -6.21 -8.37 5.93
CA VAL A 61 -5.08 -7.46 5.69
C VAL A 61 -4.06 -7.64 6.80
N ALA A 62 -2.86 -8.08 6.45
CA ALA A 62 -1.75 -8.18 7.40
C ALA A 62 -1.36 -6.76 7.87
N ASN A 63 -1.07 -6.62 9.16
CA ASN A 63 -0.85 -5.32 9.79
C ASN A 63 0.63 -5.12 10.13
N PHE A 64 1.26 -4.16 9.48
CA PHE A 64 2.65 -3.73 9.73
C PHE A 64 2.75 -2.23 10.01
N ILE A 65 1.63 -1.56 10.31
CA ILE A 65 1.57 -0.09 10.44
C ILE A 65 2.48 0.40 11.57
N ASP A 66 2.35 -0.18 12.75
CA ASP A 66 3.13 0.25 13.93
C ASP A 66 4.62 -0.08 13.77
N GLU A 67 4.93 -1.21 13.13
CA GLU A 67 6.33 -1.61 12.89
C GLU A 67 7.03 -0.68 11.90
N LEU A 68 6.36 -0.26 10.83
CA LEU A 68 6.93 0.69 9.89
C LEU A 68 6.96 2.10 10.50
N SER A 69 5.91 2.52 11.22
CA SER A 69 5.88 3.82 11.90
C SER A 69 7.07 4.01 12.84
N ALA A 70 7.49 2.95 13.54
CA ALA A 70 8.65 2.97 14.43
C ALA A 70 10.00 3.27 13.75
N THR A 71 10.08 3.18 12.41
CA THR A 71 11.31 3.50 11.65
C THR A 71 11.46 5.00 11.35
N GLY A 72 10.36 5.76 11.44
CA GLY A 72 10.32 7.16 11.02
C GLY A 72 10.25 7.36 9.50
N HIS A 73 10.14 6.29 8.69
CA HIS A 73 9.97 6.38 7.23
C HIS A 73 8.50 6.56 6.80
N VAL A 74 7.72 7.21 7.65
CA VAL A 74 6.31 7.56 7.44
C VAL A 74 6.10 8.96 8.00
N THR A 75 5.37 9.81 7.28
CA THR A 75 4.97 11.11 7.82
C THR A 75 3.52 11.04 8.29
N HIS A 76 3.32 11.22 9.59
CA HIS A 76 2.01 11.14 10.25
C HIS A 76 1.20 12.43 10.08
N THR A 77 1.03 12.86 8.83
CA THR A 77 0.16 13.96 8.43
C THR A 77 -0.88 13.44 7.46
N SER A 78 -2.15 13.72 7.76
CA SER A 78 -3.25 13.29 6.90
C SER A 78 -3.46 14.23 5.73
N TYR A 79 -3.65 13.66 4.54
CA TYR A 79 -3.96 14.36 3.30
C TYR A 79 -5.21 13.75 2.66
N GLN A 80 -5.94 14.55 1.90
CA GLN A 80 -6.98 14.03 1.02
C GLN A 80 -6.33 13.25 -0.12
N LYS A 81 -6.73 11.99 -0.28
CA LYS A 81 -6.26 11.14 -1.37
C LYS A 81 -7.17 11.28 -2.59
N THR A 82 -6.55 11.42 -3.76
CA THR A 82 -7.25 11.62 -5.04
C THR A 82 -6.86 10.56 -6.07
N SER A 83 -5.79 9.81 -5.83
CA SER A 83 -5.25 8.84 -6.78
C SER A 83 -4.71 7.59 -6.11
N VAL A 84 -4.52 6.54 -6.91
CA VAL A 84 -3.81 5.31 -6.53
C VAL A 84 -2.63 5.13 -7.48
N THR A 85 -1.46 4.79 -6.95
CA THR A 85 -0.28 4.46 -7.75
C THR A 85 0.13 3.02 -7.50
N LEU A 86 0.25 2.24 -8.57
CA LEU A 86 0.73 0.86 -8.49
C LEU A 86 2.23 0.80 -8.77
N HIS A 87 2.93 -0.02 -7.99
CA HIS A 87 4.37 -0.23 -8.00
C HIS A 87 4.67 -1.73 -8.15
N HIS A 88 5.88 -2.07 -8.60
CA HIS A 88 6.40 -3.42 -8.41
C HIS A 88 7.49 -3.39 -7.34
N ASN A 89 7.59 -4.44 -6.52
CA ASN A 89 8.53 -4.49 -5.37
C ASN A 89 10.01 -4.48 -5.79
N ALA A 90 10.26 -4.51 -7.09
CA ALA A 90 11.52 -4.90 -7.69
C ALA A 90 12.03 -6.27 -7.19
N GLY A 91 11.17 -7.14 -6.65
CA GLY A 91 11.57 -8.41 -6.03
C GLY A 91 10.40 -9.34 -5.86
N ARG A 92 10.68 -10.63 -5.59
CA ARG A 92 9.65 -11.62 -5.19
C ARG A 92 9.53 -11.62 -3.66
N LEU A 93 9.24 -10.45 -3.11
CA LEU A 93 9.27 -10.20 -1.68
C LEU A 93 7.97 -10.69 -1.02
N SER A 94 8.09 -11.18 0.21
CA SER A 94 6.95 -11.34 1.11
C SER A 94 6.64 -10.01 1.80
N HIS A 95 5.49 -9.92 2.48
CA HIS A 95 5.14 -8.74 3.26
C HIS A 95 6.20 -8.38 4.32
N GLN A 96 6.78 -9.38 4.99
CA GLN A 96 7.88 -9.17 5.92
C GLN A 96 9.14 -8.70 5.20
N GLY A 97 9.45 -9.27 4.03
CA GLY A 97 10.60 -8.85 3.23
C GLY A 97 10.50 -7.39 2.77
N VAL A 98 9.30 -6.93 2.42
CA VAL A 98 9.03 -5.51 2.13
C VAL A 98 9.30 -4.64 3.36
N LEU A 99 8.82 -5.03 4.54
CA LEU A 99 9.10 -4.31 5.78
C LEU A 99 10.61 -4.26 6.09
N ASP A 100 11.32 -5.38 5.89
CA ASP A 100 12.75 -5.46 6.16
C ASP A 100 13.56 -4.53 5.25
N VAL A 101 13.13 -4.36 3.99
CA VAL A 101 13.69 -3.37 3.07
C VAL A 101 13.43 -1.96 3.58
N TRP A 102 12.19 -1.64 3.96
CA TRP A 102 11.82 -0.29 4.43
C TRP A 102 12.31 0.05 5.83
N LYS A 103 12.76 -0.92 6.63
CA LYS A 103 13.46 -0.67 7.90
C LYS A 103 14.82 -0.02 7.70
N VAL A 104 15.45 -0.21 6.53
CA VAL A 104 16.81 0.28 6.25
C VAL A 104 16.90 1.24 5.08
N ARG A 105 15.78 1.47 4.38
CA ARG A 105 15.68 2.42 3.26
C ARG A 105 14.67 3.51 3.55
N PRO A 106 14.92 4.77 3.14
CA PRO A 106 13.97 5.86 3.28
C PRO A 106 12.88 5.76 2.21
N ALA A 107 12.09 4.69 2.26
CA ALA A 107 10.97 4.42 1.36
C ALA A 107 9.84 3.76 2.14
N SER A 108 8.61 3.94 1.67
CA SER A 108 7.42 3.27 2.21
C SER A 108 6.27 3.29 1.21
N ALA A 109 5.34 2.36 1.31
CA ALA A 109 4.06 2.41 0.61
C ALA A 109 2.90 2.08 1.56
N HIS A 110 1.67 2.32 1.12
CA HIS A 110 0.51 2.07 1.98
C HIS A 110 0.21 0.58 2.08
N PHE A 111 0.33 -0.13 0.96
CA PHE A 111 0.01 -1.56 0.85
C PHE A 111 1.06 -2.33 0.05
N ASP A 112 1.09 -3.64 0.26
CA ASP A 112 1.78 -4.62 -0.58
C ASP A 112 0.82 -5.76 -0.94
N VAL A 113 0.93 -6.28 -2.16
CA VAL A 113 0.25 -7.48 -2.63
C VAL A 113 1.28 -8.53 -3.01
N ASP A 114 1.24 -9.68 -2.33
CA ASP A 114 2.23 -10.74 -2.54
C ASP A 114 1.92 -11.63 -3.76
N ALA A 115 2.77 -12.63 -3.99
CA ALA A 115 2.62 -13.58 -5.10
C ALA A 115 1.35 -14.45 -5.00
N ALA A 116 0.76 -14.58 -3.81
CA ALA A 116 -0.49 -15.29 -3.56
C ALA A 116 -1.72 -14.36 -3.63
N GLY A 117 -1.51 -13.06 -3.80
CA GLY A 117 -2.57 -12.05 -3.81
C GLY A 117 -3.05 -11.62 -2.43
N ALA A 118 -2.32 -12.00 -1.36
CA ALA A 118 -2.59 -11.51 -0.01
C ALA A 118 -2.18 -10.04 0.12
N VAL A 119 -2.84 -9.30 1.01
CA VAL A 119 -2.63 -7.85 1.20
C VAL A 119 -2.02 -7.59 2.57
N ALA A 120 -1.02 -6.72 2.61
CA ALA A 120 -0.51 -6.10 3.83
C ALA A 120 -0.68 -4.59 3.79
N GLN A 121 -0.76 -3.96 4.97
CA GLN A 121 -0.80 -2.52 5.14
C GLN A 121 0.31 -2.03 6.07
N TYR A 122 0.95 -0.92 5.69
CA TYR A 122 2.11 -0.35 6.41
C TYR A 122 1.96 1.13 6.72
N VAL A 123 1.15 1.87 5.98
CA VAL A 123 0.86 3.29 6.23
C VAL A 123 -0.66 3.48 6.31
N LYS A 124 -1.13 4.34 7.22
CA LYS A 124 -2.56 4.67 7.28
C LYS A 124 -2.99 5.30 5.96
N VAL A 125 -4.19 5.00 5.49
CA VAL A 125 -4.59 5.32 4.12
C VAL A 125 -4.59 6.81 3.78
N ASN A 126 -4.75 7.69 4.78
CA ASN A 126 -4.71 9.14 4.60
C ASN A 126 -3.33 9.74 4.91
N GLU A 127 -2.38 8.97 5.45
CA GLU A 127 -1.05 9.46 5.80
C GLU A 127 -0.11 9.48 4.58
N TYR A 128 1.08 10.02 4.79
CA TYR A 128 2.05 10.28 3.74
C TYR A 128 3.10 9.17 3.72
N ALA A 129 3.08 8.36 2.65
CA ALA A 129 4.08 7.34 2.36
C ALA A 129 5.17 7.91 1.43
N TRP A 130 6.40 7.41 1.55
CA TRP A 130 7.57 7.85 0.79
C TRP A 130 7.76 6.94 -0.44
N ALA A 131 6.77 6.95 -1.33
CA ALA A 131 6.60 5.90 -2.34
C ALA A 131 6.96 6.32 -3.77
N VAL A 132 6.71 7.58 -4.15
CA VAL A 132 6.78 7.97 -5.58
C VAL A 132 7.91 8.93 -5.92
N GLY A 133 8.73 9.32 -4.93
CA GLY A 133 9.84 10.27 -5.13
C GLY A 133 9.38 11.68 -5.54
N ASN A 134 8.12 12.02 -5.29
CA ASN A 134 7.49 13.29 -5.62
C ASN A 134 6.60 13.71 -4.45
N THR A 135 6.78 14.92 -3.94
CA THR A 135 6.06 15.39 -2.73
C THR A 135 4.54 15.41 -2.95
N ALA A 136 4.09 15.98 -4.08
CA ALA A 136 2.66 16.09 -4.39
C ALA A 136 2.02 14.71 -4.61
N GLY A 137 2.74 13.80 -5.27
CA GLY A 137 2.32 12.42 -5.46
C GLY A 137 2.22 11.65 -4.15
N ASN A 138 3.22 11.75 -3.27
CA ASN A 138 3.20 11.12 -1.94
C ASN A 138 2.03 11.64 -1.06
N GLN A 139 1.70 12.93 -1.17
CA GLN A 139 0.56 13.52 -0.46
C GLN A 139 -0.79 13.01 -1.01
N SER A 140 -0.96 13.03 -2.33
CA SER A 140 -2.26 12.83 -2.98
C SER A 140 -2.57 11.39 -3.40
N SER A 141 -1.56 10.52 -3.48
CA SER A 141 -1.71 9.13 -3.92
C SER A 141 -1.66 8.14 -2.76
N ILE A 142 -2.37 7.03 -2.94
CA ILE A 142 -2.23 5.80 -2.15
C ILE A 142 -1.39 4.82 -2.97
N SER A 143 -0.27 4.36 -2.42
CA SER A 143 0.68 3.49 -3.13
C SER A 143 0.50 2.02 -2.75
N ILE A 144 0.40 1.16 -3.76
CA ILE A 144 0.29 -0.29 -3.65
C ILE A 144 1.49 -0.93 -4.35
N GLU A 145 2.29 -1.66 -3.59
CA GLU A 145 3.38 -2.51 -4.05
C GLU A 145 2.86 -3.87 -4.54
N MET A 146 3.53 -4.45 -5.53
CA MET A 146 3.20 -5.75 -6.11
C MET A 146 4.45 -6.64 -6.24
N ALA A 147 4.40 -7.81 -5.60
CA ALA A 147 5.45 -8.80 -5.74
C ALA A 147 5.64 -9.18 -7.21
N ASN A 148 6.88 -9.10 -7.68
CA ASN A 148 7.21 -9.54 -9.03
C ASN A 148 7.06 -11.07 -9.15
N ALA A 149 6.78 -11.54 -10.35
CA ALA A 149 6.95 -12.95 -10.76
C ALA A 149 8.32 -13.18 -11.41
N THR A 150 8.83 -12.19 -12.16
CA THR A 150 10.19 -12.19 -12.71
C THR A 150 10.84 -10.82 -12.53
N LEU A 151 12.16 -10.78 -12.52
CA LEU A 151 12.94 -9.55 -12.36
C LEU A 151 13.26 -8.93 -13.74
N ALA A 152 14.25 -8.04 -13.78
CA ALA A 152 14.75 -7.45 -15.01
C ALA A 152 15.02 -8.49 -16.13
N PRO A 153 14.82 -8.10 -17.41
CA PRO A 153 14.40 -6.77 -17.85
C PRO A 153 12.88 -6.55 -17.87
N ASN A 154 12.09 -7.62 -17.75
CA ASN A 154 10.64 -7.55 -18.01
C ASN A 154 9.81 -7.20 -16.77
N TRP A 155 10.33 -7.47 -15.57
CA TRP A 155 9.67 -7.14 -14.30
C TRP A 155 8.22 -7.63 -14.21
N THR A 156 7.95 -8.84 -14.70
CA THR A 156 6.57 -9.32 -14.79
C THR A 156 5.92 -9.41 -13.41
N VAL A 157 4.61 -9.17 -13.33
CA VAL A 157 3.80 -9.36 -12.12
C VAL A 157 2.80 -10.47 -12.40
N GLY A 158 2.64 -11.41 -11.46
CA GLY A 158 1.73 -12.54 -11.63
C GLY A 158 0.28 -12.09 -11.76
N GLU A 159 -0.55 -12.84 -12.50
CA GLU A 159 -1.97 -12.53 -12.71
C GLU A 159 -2.73 -12.40 -11.38
N VAL A 160 -2.46 -13.30 -10.44
CA VAL A 160 -3.04 -13.26 -9.09
C VAL A 160 -2.68 -11.95 -8.38
N THR A 161 -1.42 -11.53 -8.44
CA THR A 161 -0.93 -10.33 -7.77
C THR A 161 -1.55 -9.06 -8.35
N TRP A 162 -1.44 -8.83 -9.66
CA TRP A 162 -1.93 -7.57 -10.23
C TRP A 162 -3.46 -7.47 -10.19
N LYS A 163 -4.20 -8.59 -10.30
CA LYS A 163 -5.67 -8.58 -10.14
C LYS A 163 -6.10 -8.24 -8.73
N ASN A 164 -5.40 -8.75 -7.71
CA ASN A 164 -5.69 -8.40 -6.32
C ASN A 164 -5.29 -6.94 -6.00
N ALA A 165 -4.20 -6.45 -6.58
CA ALA A 165 -3.84 -5.03 -6.50
C ALA A 165 -4.88 -4.11 -7.17
N ALA A 166 -5.36 -4.47 -8.37
CA ALA A 166 -6.43 -3.73 -9.04
C ALA A 166 -7.75 -3.76 -8.24
N ARG A 167 -8.07 -4.91 -7.63
CA ARG A 167 -9.22 -5.05 -6.74
C ARG A 167 -9.13 -4.15 -5.50
N LEU A 168 -7.96 -4.12 -4.86
CA LEU A 168 -7.68 -3.24 -3.73
C LEU A 168 -7.76 -1.77 -4.16
N ALA A 169 -7.20 -1.40 -5.33
CA ALA A 169 -7.33 -0.07 -5.90
C ALA A 169 -8.81 0.32 -6.07
N GLY A 170 -9.63 -0.54 -6.66
CA GLY A 170 -11.07 -0.31 -6.79
C GLY A 170 -11.77 -0.08 -5.44
N TRP A 171 -11.41 -0.83 -4.40
CA TRP A 171 -11.91 -0.59 -3.04
C TRP A 171 -11.50 0.77 -2.49
N LEU A 172 -10.24 1.17 -2.65
CA LEU A 172 -9.73 2.48 -2.21
C LEU A 172 -10.45 3.62 -2.93
N PHE A 173 -10.67 3.47 -4.24
CA PHE A 173 -11.47 4.42 -5.01
C PHE A 173 -12.91 4.52 -4.50
N ALA A 174 -13.54 3.40 -4.16
CA ALA A 174 -14.94 3.38 -3.70
C ALA A 174 -15.12 3.86 -2.26
N LYS A 175 -14.20 3.51 -1.35
CA LYS A 175 -14.37 3.71 0.10
C LYS A 175 -13.54 4.83 0.70
N VAL A 176 -12.49 5.29 -0.01
CA VAL A 176 -11.58 6.33 0.49
C VAL A 176 -11.63 7.56 -0.40
N ILE A 177 -11.44 7.41 -1.72
CA ILE A 177 -11.33 8.55 -2.65
C ILE A 177 -12.71 9.07 -3.06
N GLY A 178 -13.68 8.17 -3.31
CA GLY A 178 -15.03 8.52 -3.75
C GLY A 178 -15.16 8.83 -5.25
N GLU A 179 -14.11 8.61 -6.03
CA GLU A 179 -14.07 8.85 -7.49
C GLU A 179 -13.82 7.55 -8.26
N CYS A 180 -14.38 7.41 -9.46
CA CYS A 180 -14.18 6.22 -10.29
C CYS A 180 -12.74 6.16 -10.83
N PRO A 181 -12.09 4.98 -10.84
CA PRO A 181 -10.77 4.82 -11.44
C PRO A 181 -10.78 5.19 -12.92
N SER A 182 -9.78 5.95 -13.34
CA SER A 182 -9.55 6.38 -14.72
C SER A 182 -8.07 6.62 -14.98
N ARG A 183 -7.71 6.90 -16.24
CA ARG A 183 -6.34 7.26 -16.62
C ARG A 183 -5.81 8.54 -15.95
N SER A 184 -6.67 9.36 -15.33
CA SER A 184 -6.27 10.58 -14.63
C SER A 184 -6.12 10.43 -13.12
N ASN A 185 -6.35 9.24 -12.56
CA ASN A 185 -6.22 9.01 -11.11
C ASN A 185 -5.66 7.63 -10.75
N LEU A 186 -5.53 6.68 -11.70
CA LEU A 186 -4.78 5.43 -11.53
C LEU A 186 -3.46 5.52 -12.28
N PHE A 187 -2.35 5.56 -11.54
CA PHE A 187 -1.02 5.78 -12.09
C PHE A 187 -0.07 4.61 -11.84
N TYR A 188 1.03 4.60 -12.59
CA TYR A 188 2.24 3.87 -12.23
C TYR A 188 3.32 4.87 -11.79
N HIS A 189 4.32 4.40 -11.06
CA HIS A 189 5.34 5.24 -10.43
C HIS A 189 6.02 6.22 -11.41
N HIS A 190 6.31 5.80 -12.64
CA HIS A 190 6.91 6.68 -13.65
C HIS A 190 6.05 7.89 -14.09
N HIS A 191 4.79 7.96 -13.65
CA HIS A 191 4.00 9.19 -13.76
C HIS A 191 4.61 10.35 -12.95
N TRP A 192 5.20 10.03 -11.79
CA TRP A 192 5.66 10.99 -10.79
C TRP A 192 7.16 11.30 -10.88
N SER A 193 7.98 10.33 -11.26
CA SER A 193 9.44 10.45 -11.30
C SER A 193 10.07 9.53 -12.35
N SER A 194 11.32 9.77 -12.73
CA SER A 194 12.00 8.98 -13.77
C SER A 194 12.45 7.62 -13.22
N THR A 195 11.63 6.59 -13.42
CA THR A 195 11.89 5.22 -12.96
C THR A 195 11.38 4.19 -13.96
N VAL A 196 11.86 2.94 -13.88
CA VAL A 196 11.30 1.82 -14.64
C VAL A 196 10.02 1.27 -14.02
N CYS A 197 9.73 1.60 -12.75
CA CYS A 197 8.54 1.13 -12.05
C CYS A 197 7.24 1.69 -12.69
N ALA A 198 6.17 0.94 -12.91
CA ALA A 198 5.86 -0.43 -12.45
C ALA A 198 6.45 -1.59 -13.30
N GLY A 199 7.28 -1.28 -14.30
CA GLY A 199 7.90 -2.23 -15.21
C GLY A 199 7.18 -2.32 -16.56
N PRO A 200 7.90 -2.68 -17.65
CA PRO A 200 7.35 -2.68 -19.01
C PRO A 200 6.20 -3.68 -19.19
N TYR A 201 6.14 -4.74 -18.37
CA TYR A 201 5.02 -5.66 -18.36
C TYR A 201 3.71 -4.97 -17.93
N MET A 202 3.74 -4.18 -16.86
CA MET A 202 2.54 -3.50 -16.35
C MET A 202 2.02 -2.46 -17.36
N ASP A 203 2.92 -1.81 -18.09
CA ASP A 203 2.58 -0.86 -19.16
C ASP A 203 1.79 -1.53 -20.29
N GLN A 204 2.17 -2.76 -20.66
CA GLN A 204 1.50 -3.52 -21.71
C GLN A 204 0.06 -3.90 -21.34
N ILE A 205 -0.21 -4.11 -20.06
CA ILE A 205 -1.52 -4.56 -19.56
C ILE A 205 -2.32 -3.45 -18.85
N TYR A 206 -1.90 -2.18 -18.98
CA TYR A 206 -2.52 -1.07 -18.25
C TYR A 206 -4.05 -1.02 -18.41
N ASP A 207 -4.56 -1.22 -19.63
CA ASP A 207 -6.00 -1.18 -19.90
C ASP A 207 -6.76 -2.33 -19.19
N GLU A 208 -6.13 -3.50 -19.05
CA GLU A 208 -6.72 -4.63 -18.32
C GLU A 208 -6.74 -4.35 -16.81
N VAL A 209 -5.68 -3.74 -16.28
CA VAL A 209 -5.59 -3.34 -14.87
C VAL A 209 -6.63 -2.28 -14.54
N LEU A 210 -6.76 -1.25 -15.39
CA LEU A 210 -7.76 -0.20 -15.22
C LEU A 210 -9.18 -0.78 -15.27
N ALA A 211 -9.48 -1.65 -16.24
CA ALA A 211 -10.79 -2.30 -16.33
C ALA A 211 -11.09 -3.14 -15.08
N ALA A 212 -10.10 -3.89 -14.56
CA ALA A 212 -10.26 -4.67 -13.33
C ALA A 212 -10.51 -3.78 -12.10
N ALA A 213 -9.82 -2.63 -12.00
CA ALA A 213 -10.04 -1.67 -10.93
C ALA A 213 -11.43 -1.03 -10.99
N GLN A 214 -11.93 -0.72 -12.19
CA GLN A 214 -13.29 -0.19 -12.40
C GLN A 214 -14.36 -1.21 -12.00
N VAL A 215 -14.20 -2.47 -12.41
CA VAL A 215 -15.11 -3.56 -11.99
C VAL A 215 -15.15 -3.70 -10.47
N ALA A 216 -14.00 -3.64 -9.81
CA ALA A 216 -13.93 -3.69 -8.35
C ALA A 216 -14.53 -2.44 -7.69
N TYR A 217 -14.30 -1.25 -8.26
CA TYR A 217 -14.91 -0.01 -7.80
C TYR A 217 -16.44 -0.10 -7.81
N ASP A 218 -17.04 -0.52 -8.93
CA ASP A 218 -18.49 -0.66 -9.05
C ASP A 218 -19.03 -1.66 -8.01
N HIS A 219 -18.34 -2.80 -7.86
CA HIS A 219 -18.69 -3.79 -6.84
C HIS A 219 -18.70 -3.22 -5.42
N PHE A 220 -17.66 -2.49 -5.03
CA PHE A 220 -17.54 -1.94 -3.67
C PHE A 220 -18.35 -0.68 -3.43
N LYS A 221 -18.63 0.11 -4.47
CA LYS A 221 -19.50 1.28 -4.39
C LYS A 221 -20.92 0.86 -4.05
N ASP A 222 -21.42 -0.17 -4.71
CA ASP A 222 -22.80 -0.65 -4.54
C ASP A 222 -22.95 -1.55 -3.30
N ALA A 223 -21.86 -2.14 -2.82
CA ALA A 223 -21.82 -2.83 -1.54
C ALA A 223 -22.09 -1.86 -0.38
N HIS A 224 -23.36 -1.79 0.03
CA HIS A 224 -23.75 -1.28 1.33
C HIS A 224 -23.05 -2.10 2.41
N PRO A 225 -22.62 -1.49 3.53
CA PRO A 225 -22.14 -2.28 4.66
C PRO A 225 -23.29 -3.18 5.08
N ALA A 226 -23.19 -4.47 4.75
CA ALA A 226 -24.10 -5.46 5.28
C ALA A 226 -23.92 -5.40 6.80
N LEU A 227 -24.93 -4.91 7.50
CA LEU A 227 -25.12 -5.27 8.90
C LEU A 227 -24.96 -6.78 8.96
N ARG A 228 -23.99 -7.23 9.75
CA ARG A 228 -23.84 -8.66 10.08
C ARG A 228 -25.25 -9.20 10.33
N PRO A 229 -25.67 -10.34 9.77
CA PRO A 229 -26.88 -10.99 10.24
C PRO A 229 -26.73 -11.15 11.74
N ASP A 230 -27.63 -10.52 12.50
CA ASP A 230 -27.72 -10.68 13.94
C ASP A 230 -27.63 -12.17 14.27
N ALA A 231 -26.85 -12.45 15.31
CA ALA A 231 -26.72 -13.77 15.90
C ALA A 231 -28.08 -14.48 15.95
N GLU A 232 -28.12 -15.72 15.48
CA GLU A 232 -29.27 -16.60 15.69
C GLU A 232 -29.70 -16.53 17.16
N PRO A 233 -30.98 -16.30 17.47
CA PRO A 233 -31.44 -16.31 18.84
C PRO A 233 -31.26 -17.73 19.39
N VAL A 234 -30.39 -17.85 20.39
CA VAL A 234 -30.24 -19.07 21.19
C VAL A 234 -31.62 -19.49 21.70
N PRO A 235 -32.07 -20.73 21.46
CA PRO A 235 -33.35 -21.19 21.98
C PRO A 235 -33.29 -21.20 23.51
N VAL A 236 -34.17 -20.42 24.14
CA VAL A 236 -34.40 -20.50 25.59
C VAL A 236 -35.13 -21.81 25.84
N GLU A 237 -34.39 -22.83 26.26
CA GLU A 237 -34.96 -24.06 26.77
C GLU A 237 -35.61 -23.77 28.13
N ARG A 238 -36.91 -23.52 28.11
CA ARG A 238 -37.76 -23.63 29.30
C ARG A 238 -38.25 -25.08 29.38
N GLN A 239 -38.02 -25.72 30.52
CA GLN A 239 -38.85 -26.73 31.22
C GLN A 239 -37.91 -27.62 32.08
N ARG A 240 -38.16 -27.98 33.33
CA ARG A 240 -39.25 -27.82 34.31
C ARG A 240 -38.67 -27.94 35.71
#